data_AF-A0A966BEE7-F1
#
_entry.id   AF-A0A966BEE7-F1
#
_cell.length_a   1.000
_cell.length_b   1.000
_cell.length_c   1.000
_cell.angle_alpha   90.00
_cell.angle_beta   90.00
_cell.angle_gamma   90.00
#
_symmetry.space_group_name_H-M   'P 1'
#
loop_
_entity.id
_entity.type
_entity.pdbx_description
1 polymer ?
#
loop_
_entity_poly.entity_id
_entity_poly.type
_entity_poly.pdbx_seq_one_letter_code
_entity_poly.pdbx_strand_id
1 'polypeptide(L)' 'MHSSDESQLMLDFQQLLLEREVYFSGYGMGCLNLATSDLDVKHFLTSVNGTFKAMVDR' A
#
# COMPACT_ATOMS: atom_id res chain seq x y z
N MET A 1 -12.58 -15.15 -13.92
CA MET A 1 -13.39 -14.54 -12.84
C MET A 1 -12.57 -14.22 -11.58
N HIS A 2 -11.50 -14.94 -11.22
CA HIS A 2 -10.68 -14.64 -10.03
C HIS A 2 -9.84 -13.34 -10.10
N SER A 3 -9.37 -12.93 -11.28
CA SER A 3 -8.51 -11.73 -11.42
C SER A 3 -9.21 -10.41 -11.09
N SER A 4 -10.56 -10.35 -11.13
CA SER A 4 -11.30 -9.11 -10.87
C SER A 4 -11.30 -8.73 -9.39
N ASP A 5 -11.47 -9.72 -8.51
CA ASP A 5 -11.54 -9.50 -7.06
C ASP A 5 -10.16 -9.16 -6.50
N GLU A 6 -9.11 -9.84 -6.98
CA GLU A 6 -7.73 -9.52 -6.63
C GLU A 6 -7.34 -8.11 -7.10
N SER A 7 -7.76 -7.72 -8.31
CA SER A 7 -7.50 -6.37 -8.83
C SER A 7 -8.22 -5.31 -8.00
N GLN A 8 -9.48 -5.53 -7.61
CA GLN A 8 -10.22 -4.59 -6.77
C GLN A 8 -9.59 -4.47 -5.38
N LEU A 9 -9.19 -5.60 -4.79
CA LEU A 9 -8.49 -5.61 -3.50
C LEU A 9 -7.18 -4.81 -3.55
N MET A 10 -6.42 -4.93 -4.64
CA MET A 10 -5.18 -4.17 -4.82
C MET A 10 -5.42 -2.67 -5.07
N LEU A 11 -6.52 -2.30 -5.74
CA LEU A 11 -6.94 -0.90 -5.90
C LEU A 11 -7.34 -0.29 -4.56
N ASP A 12 -8.10 -1.01 -3.75
CA ASP A 12 -8.52 -0.57 -2.42
C ASP A 12 -7.29 -0.41 -1.49
N PHE A 13 -6.36 -1.37 -1.56
CA PHE A 13 -5.08 -1.31 -0.85
C PHE A 13 -4.25 -0.09 -1.25
N GLN A 14 -4.14 0.16 -2.56
CA GLN A 14 -3.45 1.34 -3.09
C GLN A 14 -4.09 2.63 -2.61
N GLN A 15 -5.43 2.73 -2.65
CA GLN A 15 -6.14 3.93 -2.22
C GLN A 15 -5.87 4.26 -0.74
N LEU A 16 -5.94 3.26 0.14
CA LEU A 16 -5.68 3.44 1.57
C LEU A 16 -4.22 3.83 1.86
N LEU A 17 -3.26 3.36 1.05
CA LEU A 17 -1.86 3.79 1.17
C LEU A 17 -1.67 5.23 0.69
N LEU A 18 -2.36 5.66 -0.37
CA LEU A 18 -2.30 7.04 -0.85
C LEU A 18 -2.84 8.04 0.19
N GLU A 19 -3.90 7.68 0.92
CA GLU A 19 -4.41 8.47 2.05
C GLU A 19 -3.38 8.63 3.19
N ARG A 20 -2.36 7.77 3.23
CA ARG A 20 -1.25 7.79 4.20
C ARG A 20 0.03 8.36 3.59
N GLU A 21 -0.08 9.05 2.46
CA GLU A 21 1.05 9.66 1.73
C GLU A 21 2.06 8.63 1.22
N VAL A 22 1.63 7.39 1.00
CA VAL A 22 2.44 6.30 0.47
C VAL A 22 1.96 5.93 -0.93
N TYR A 23 2.81 6.15 -1.93
CA TYR A 23 2.55 5.62 -3.26
C TYR A 23 3.06 4.17 -3.37
N PHE A 24 2.16 3.25 -3.65
CA PHE A 24 2.46 1.85 -3.97
C PHE A 24 1.62 1.47 -5.19
N SER A 25 2.21 0.77 -6.17
CA SER A 25 1.43 0.46 -7.38
C SER A 25 0.35 -0.58 -7.08
N GLY A 26 -0.82 -0.42 -7.69
CA GLY A 26 -1.90 -1.41 -7.65
C GLY A 26 -1.53 -2.77 -8.28
N TYR A 27 -0.33 -2.92 -8.83
CA TYR A 27 0.22 -4.19 -9.32
C TYR A 27 1.16 -4.87 -8.32
N GLY A 28 1.29 -4.36 -7.09
CA GLY A 28 2.15 -4.97 -6.07
C GLY A 28 3.63 -4.60 -6.18
N MET A 29 3.98 -3.67 -7.07
CA MET A 29 5.36 -3.23 -7.28
C MET A 29 5.61 -1.86 -6.61
N GLY A 30 6.77 -1.72 -5.98
CA GLY A 30 7.28 -0.46 -5.45
C GLY A 30 8.74 -0.25 -5.83
N CYS A 31 9.16 1.01 -5.96
CA CYS A 31 10.55 1.37 -6.19
C CYS A 31 11.04 2.26 -5.04
N LEU A 32 12.23 1.97 -4.53
CA LEU A 32 12.96 2.88 -3.64
C LEU A 32 13.97 3.66 -4.49
N ASN A 33 14.28 4.88 -4.10
CA ASN A 33 15.28 5.72 -4.76
C ASN A 33 16.38 6.13 -3.79
N LEU A 34 17.45 6.75 -4.30
CA LEU A 34 18.57 7.24 -3.49
C LEU A 34 18.19 8.28 -2.43
N ALA A 35 17.04 8.94 -2.57
CA ALA A 35 16.52 9.89 -1.59
C ALA A 35 15.70 9.22 -0.47
N THR A 36 15.40 7.93 -0.60
CA THR A 36 14.62 7.19 0.39
C THR A 36 15.47 6.95 1.64
N SER A 37 15.00 7.47 2.77
CA SER A 37 15.63 7.34 4.07
C SER A 37 15.04 6.19 4.89
N ASP A 38 15.70 5.83 6.00
CA ASP A 38 15.16 4.87 6.97
C ASP A 38 13.82 5.31 7.56
N LEU A 39 13.56 6.62 7.62
CA LEU A 39 12.30 7.16 8.12
C LEU A 39 11.17 6.88 7.13
N ASP A 40 11.43 7.01 5.83
CA ASP A 40 10.49 6.71 4.76
C ASP A 40 10.13 5.21 4.75
N VAL A 41 11.12 4.34 4.97
CA VAL A 41 10.89 2.89 5.10
C VAL A 41 10.03 2.56 6.32
N LYS A 42 10.29 3.19 7.47
CA LYS A 42 9.46 3.01 8.68
C LYS A 42 8.04 3.52 8.48
N HIS A 43 7.89 4.65 7.81
CA HIS A 43 6.59 5.21 7.43
C HIS A 43 5.83 4.25 6.52
N PHE A 44 6.48 3.71 5.49
CA PHE A 44 5.91 2.69 4.60
C PHE A 44 5.40 1.47 5.38
N LEU A 45 6.23 0.86 6.23
CA LEU A 45 5.86 -0.33 7.01
C LEU A 45 4.69 -0.06 7.97
N THR A 46 4.70 1.11 8.61
CA THR A 46 3.61 1.53 9.51
C THR A 46 2.31 1.72 8.75
N SER A 47 2.37 2.37 7.58
CA SER A 47 1.23 2.60 6.70
C SER A 47 0.65 1.30 6.15
N VAL A 48 1.50 0.35 5.70
CA VAL A 48 1.05 -0.98 5.26
C VAL A 48 0.34 -1.75 6.37
N ASN A 49 0.92 -1.78 7.57
CA ASN A 49 0.28 -2.43 8.72
C ASN A 49 -1.06 -1.77 9.08
N GLY A 50 -1.11 -0.44 9.04
CA GLY A 50 -2.35 0.32 9.26
C GLY A 50 -3.41 0.04 8.19
N THR A 51 -3.00 -0.10 6.92
CA THR A 51 -3.90 -0.46 5.82
C THR A 51 -4.44 -1.87 5.97
N PHE A 52 -3.61 -2.87 6.32
CA PHE A 52 -4.09 -4.24 6.54
C PHE A 52 -5.15 -4.32 7.64
N LYS A 53 -4.94 -3.62 8.76
CA LYS A 53 -5.95 -3.54 9.82
C LYS A 53 -7.26 -2.93 9.29
N ALA A 54 -7.17 -1.81 8.60
CA ALA A 54 -8.33 -1.14 8.02
C ALA A 54 -9.10 -1.99 6.99
N MET A 55 -8.42 -2.87 6.27
CA MET A 55 -9.07 -3.78 5.31
C MET A 55 -9.72 -4.99 5.98
N VAL A 56 -9.18 -5.46 7.12
CA VAL A 56 -9.76 -6.57 7.90
C VAL A 56 -10.96 -6.12 8.74
N ASP A 57 -10.95 -4.88 9.21
CA ASP A 57 -12.03 -4.31 10.04
C ASP A 57 -13.26 -3.85 9.22
N ARG A 58 -13.26 -4.02 7.88
CA ARG A 58 -14.36 -3.69 6.96
C ARG A 58 -15.24 -4.90 6.67
#